data_AF-A0A933LI41-F1
#
_entry.id   AF-A0A933LI41-F1
#
_cell.length_a   1.000
_cell.length_b   1.000
_cell.length_c   1.000
_cell.angle_alpha   90.00
_cell.angle_beta   90.00
_cell.angle_gamma   90.00
#
_symmetry.space_group_name_H-M   'P 1'
#
loop_
_entity.id
_entity.type
_entity.pdbx_description
1 polymer ?
#
loop_
_entity_poly.entity_id
_entity_poly.type
_entity_poly.pdbx_seq_one_letter_code
_entity_poly.pdbx_strand_id
1 'polypeptide(L)'
;MASHAVCRPPWDLLVMAWAAAGAYPVPAAPQTPPPPPITTAGATAPTESAAPSLLAAPSGIDLDVTLIERLPRYAYDAAKNNPAAGDVVTFNGHIRCWGTGSVASATYQWSLDGLSVASGTLTNLNPGDERVVSWSWVWVTGAHRVRLTVDPGGQVAESSEANNALEDRTDAVIVGFWVEQSVYNYFALYQKDLGVGSDSWEDWAQRQMGYWNQFSAQAIYSTTPLGVLDRVRIDKLVIVPDGALPLHGGLPTNNPDLWDKTVDMMWGFPASLLGGGMYANHTSATMDNPFYYEGSLLHELGHARYLIDTYGFDVHNTSSYHQVQILEDGVPVGGSSYMPFLAFGEVLYYNKNGKMMSGGYNQGWSEYDAGALNRIAGQRAVCGNYNAPCNIGVFLNDLPARNHFRFVDDDGTPRRGANVRVYRPAAGPGWYGKTIDDRFDLEFTSDADGRVLMPRNPFADGPIQHTYGIANGIMVLRVQHAGRIWYRFQEVTDFNIQYWRGNTQDAYYTLVLPGPNVIPGDFDLNGKVNVYDFNHFVDCRSGADVAIVDPGCTDADLDFDADADQSDFGIFQRCLSGDQPADPACQ
;
A
#
# COMPACT_ATOMS: atom_id res chain seq x y z
N MET A 1 24.35 -15.60 21.95
CA MET A 1 23.69 -15.53 20.63
C MET A 1 22.69 -14.40 20.71
N ALA A 2 22.91 -13.30 19.97
CA ALA A 2 22.17 -12.06 20.10
C ALA A 2 20.95 -12.06 19.15
N SER A 3 19.75 -11.86 19.70
CA SER A 3 18.53 -11.61 18.95
C SER A 3 18.43 -10.13 18.58
N HIS A 4 18.43 -9.82 17.27
CA HIS A 4 18.17 -8.48 16.76
C HIS A 4 16.66 -8.18 16.79
N ALA A 5 16.24 -7.43 17.80
CA ALA A 5 15.01 -6.66 17.76
C ALA A 5 15.23 -5.43 16.86
N VAL A 6 14.45 -5.34 15.78
CA VAL A 6 14.47 -4.19 14.86
C VAL A 6 13.65 -3.06 15.50
N CYS A 7 14.34 -2.08 16.08
CA CYS A 7 13.75 -0.79 16.42
C CYS A 7 13.29 -0.08 15.15
N ARG A 8 11.97 0.14 15.01
CA ARG A 8 11.41 1.09 14.03
C ARG A 8 11.47 2.51 14.60
N PRO A 9 11.93 3.53 13.84
CA PRO A 9 11.91 4.92 14.27
C PRO A 9 10.50 5.55 14.13
N PRO A 10 10.20 6.65 14.85
CA PRO A 10 8.86 7.22 14.96
C PRO A 10 8.53 8.08 13.73
N TRP A 11 7.96 7.46 12.69
CA TRP A 11 7.48 8.16 11.48
C TRP A 11 5.95 8.21 11.36
N ASP A 12 5.21 7.47 12.19
CA ASP A 12 3.75 7.36 12.13
C ASP A 12 3.01 8.68 12.47
N LEU A 13 3.68 9.64 13.11
CA LEU A 13 3.09 10.94 13.46
C LEU A 13 3.11 11.99 12.33
N LEU A 14 3.90 11.78 11.26
CA LEU A 14 3.98 12.71 10.13
C LEU A 14 2.96 12.41 9.03
N VAL A 15 2.54 11.16 8.87
CA VAL A 15 1.48 10.77 7.91
C VAL A 15 0.10 11.27 8.39
N MET A 16 -0.16 11.25 9.70
CA MET A 16 -1.38 11.85 10.26
C MET A 16 -1.44 13.38 10.15
N ALA A 17 -0.29 14.06 10.09
CA ALA A 17 -0.23 15.52 10.03
C ALA A 17 -0.51 16.08 8.63
N TRP A 18 -0.34 15.29 7.57
CA TRP A 18 -0.59 15.74 6.19
C TRP A 18 -2.04 15.49 5.74
N ALA A 19 -2.66 14.38 6.18
CA ALA A 19 -4.08 14.08 5.95
C ALA A 19 -5.05 15.04 6.69
N ALA A 20 -4.55 15.85 7.63
CA ALA A 20 -5.35 16.76 8.46
C ALA A 20 -5.38 18.22 7.96
N ALA A 21 -4.69 18.57 6.87
CA ALA A 21 -4.65 19.96 6.35
C ALA A 21 -5.71 20.27 5.26
N GLY A 22 -6.57 19.31 4.90
CA GLY A 22 -7.60 19.48 3.87
C GLY A 22 -9.03 19.40 4.42
N ALA A 23 -9.43 20.30 5.31
CA ALA A 23 -10.79 20.32 5.84
C ALA A 23 -11.36 21.74 5.92
N TYR A 24 -12.19 22.15 4.95
CA TYR A 24 -13.30 23.10 5.15
C TYR A 24 -14.43 22.86 4.13
N PRO A 25 -15.69 23.16 4.48
CA PRO A 25 -16.88 22.48 3.95
C PRO A 25 -17.43 23.07 2.64
N VAL A 26 -18.14 22.21 1.90
CA VAL A 26 -18.95 22.53 0.71
C VAL A 26 -20.18 23.37 1.10
N PRO A 27 -20.44 24.53 0.47
CA PRO A 27 -21.77 25.10 0.41
C PRO A 27 -22.38 24.95 -1.00
N ALA A 28 -23.67 24.65 -1.03
CA ALA A 28 -24.48 24.55 -2.25
C ALA A 28 -24.49 25.85 -3.08
N ALA A 29 -24.58 25.71 -4.40
CA ALA A 29 -24.85 26.80 -5.35
C ALA A 29 -26.30 26.70 -5.88
N PRO A 30 -26.89 27.72 -6.56
CA PRO A 30 -26.44 29.11 -6.79
C PRO A 30 -27.56 30.17 -6.59
N GLN A 31 -27.22 31.47 -6.48
CA GLN A 31 -27.86 32.59 -7.22
C GLN A 31 -26.90 33.79 -7.28
N THR A 32 -26.60 34.27 -8.48
CA THR A 32 -25.69 35.38 -8.78
C THR A 32 -26.40 36.74 -8.77
N PRO A 33 -25.82 37.79 -8.16
CA PRO A 33 -25.95 39.17 -8.61
C PRO A 33 -24.62 39.71 -9.19
N PRO A 34 -24.67 40.70 -10.08
CA PRO A 34 -23.52 41.14 -10.87
C PRO A 34 -22.46 41.88 -10.02
N PRO A 35 -21.18 41.87 -10.42
CA PRO A 35 -20.12 42.52 -9.66
C PRO A 35 -20.14 44.06 -9.81
N PRO A 36 -19.80 44.82 -8.76
CA PRO A 36 -19.50 46.26 -8.89
C PRO A 36 -18.09 46.47 -9.50
N PRO A 37 -17.82 47.64 -10.11
CA PRO A 37 -16.60 47.88 -10.88
C PRO A 37 -15.36 47.99 -9.97
N ILE A 38 -14.29 47.29 -10.34
CA ILE A 38 -12.98 47.35 -9.68
C ILE A 38 -12.23 48.59 -10.16
N THR A 39 -11.89 49.48 -9.23
CA THR A 39 -10.96 50.59 -9.43
C THR A 39 -9.52 50.08 -9.40
N THR A 40 -8.76 50.43 -10.43
CA THR A 40 -7.32 50.18 -10.58
C THR A 40 -6.50 50.91 -9.53
N ALA A 41 -5.74 50.17 -8.71
CA ALA A 41 -4.62 50.68 -7.93
C ALA A 41 -3.40 49.80 -8.22
N GLY A 42 -2.30 50.44 -8.63
CA GLY A 42 -1.18 49.84 -9.33
C GLY A 42 -0.39 48.79 -8.54
N ALA A 43 -0.10 47.67 -9.21
CA ALA A 43 1.02 46.81 -8.88
C ALA A 43 2.23 47.29 -9.71
N THR A 44 3.24 47.79 -9.03
CA THR A 44 4.60 47.94 -9.58
C THR A 44 5.13 46.55 -9.95
N ALA A 45 5.56 46.40 -11.21
CA ALA A 45 6.21 45.18 -11.70
C ALA A 45 7.46 44.86 -10.86
N PRO A 46 7.63 43.63 -10.36
CA PRO A 46 8.94 43.19 -9.92
C PRO A 46 9.83 43.03 -11.15
N THR A 47 10.96 43.70 -11.11
CA THR A 47 12.07 43.62 -12.05
C THR A 47 12.48 42.17 -12.30
N GLU A 48 12.69 41.80 -13.57
CA GLU A 48 13.38 40.57 -14.00
C GLU A 48 14.63 40.35 -13.13
N SER A 49 14.57 39.38 -12.21
CA SER A 49 15.78 38.87 -11.59
C SER A 49 16.44 37.93 -12.60
N ALA A 50 17.71 38.22 -12.88
CA ALA A 50 18.60 37.50 -13.77
C ALA A 50 18.43 35.98 -13.73
N ALA A 51 18.59 35.35 -14.90
CA ALA A 51 18.70 33.91 -15.08
C ALA A 51 19.56 33.30 -13.95
N PRO A 52 19.09 32.21 -13.30
CA PRO A 52 19.88 31.55 -12.27
C PRO A 52 21.23 31.16 -12.87
N SER A 53 22.30 31.57 -12.19
CA SER A 53 23.66 31.19 -12.52
C SER A 53 23.73 29.68 -12.74
N LEU A 54 24.28 29.24 -13.88
CA LEU A 54 24.62 27.85 -14.18
C LEU A 54 25.33 27.23 -12.98
N LEU A 55 24.58 26.50 -12.15
CA LEU A 55 25.15 25.58 -11.17
C LEU A 55 25.96 24.54 -11.96
N ALA A 56 27.20 24.29 -11.54
CA ALA A 56 28.17 23.57 -12.35
C ALA A 56 27.69 22.13 -12.64
N ALA A 57 27.38 21.86 -13.90
CA ALA A 57 27.04 20.53 -14.38
C ALA A 57 28.20 19.54 -14.13
N PRO A 58 27.91 18.23 -13.97
CA PRO A 58 28.95 17.20 -13.89
C PRO A 58 30.03 17.32 -14.97
N SER A 59 31.28 17.02 -14.61
CA SER A 59 32.37 16.97 -15.59
C SER A 59 32.23 15.74 -16.48
N GLY A 60 32.41 15.88 -17.80
CA GLY A 60 32.35 14.74 -18.73
C GLY A 60 31.16 14.81 -19.70
N ILE A 61 30.92 13.70 -20.38
CA ILE A 61 29.79 13.47 -21.31
C ILE A 61 28.92 12.41 -20.67
N ASP A 62 27.59 12.55 -20.78
CA ASP A 62 26.63 11.52 -20.40
C ASP A 62 25.41 11.60 -21.31
N LEU A 63 25.21 10.59 -22.13
CA LEU A 63 24.07 10.42 -23.01
C LEU A 63 23.01 9.63 -22.25
N ASP A 64 21.79 10.15 -22.30
CA ASP A 64 20.69 9.63 -21.50
C ASP A 64 19.45 9.49 -22.37
N VAL A 65 18.83 8.31 -22.38
CA VAL A 65 17.51 8.10 -22.97
C VAL A 65 16.45 8.36 -21.89
N THR A 66 16.02 9.61 -21.79
CA THR A 66 15.21 10.10 -20.66
C THR A 66 13.75 9.64 -20.71
N LEU A 67 13.16 9.57 -21.91
CA LEU A 67 11.72 9.32 -22.10
C LEU A 67 11.40 8.66 -23.44
N ILE A 68 10.41 7.76 -23.47
CA ILE A 68 9.76 7.27 -24.69
C ILE A 68 8.27 7.62 -24.65
N GLU A 69 7.87 8.62 -25.43
CA GLU A 69 6.48 9.02 -25.59
C GLU A 69 5.79 8.24 -26.70
N ARG A 70 4.48 7.97 -26.57
CA ARG A 70 3.66 7.40 -27.66
C ARG A 70 2.54 8.35 -28.08
N LEU A 71 2.59 8.76 -29.35
CA LEU A 71 1.58 9.60 -29.98
C LEU A 71 0.68 8.81 -30.97
N PRO A 72 -0.59 9.21 -31.14
CA PRO A 72 -1.29 10.22 -30.36
C PRO A 72 -1.59 9.72 -28.93
N ARG A 73 -1.61 10.65 -27.96
CA ARG A 73 -2.14 10.35 -26.63
C ARG A 73 -3.65 10.52 -26.65
N TYR A 74 -4.35 9.52 -26.12
CA TYR A 74 -5.80 9.52 -26.06
C TYR A 74 -6.26 9.88 -24.65
N ALA A 75 -7.24 10.77 -24.55
CA ALA A 75 -7.90 11.03 -23.28
C ALA A 75 -8.57 9.73 -22.78
N TYR A 76 -8.42 9.42 -21.48
CA TYR A 76 -8.91 8.18 -20.89
C TYR A 76 -10.44 8.04 -20.97
N ASP A 77 -11.16 9.17 -21.00
CA ASP A 77 -12.62 9.28 -21.09
C ASP A 77 -13.15 9.50 -22.52
N ALA A 78 -12.27 9.50 -23.53
CA ALA A 78 -12.69 9.59 -24.92
C ALA A 78 -13.28 8.27 -25.43
N ALA A 79 -14.17 8.36 -26.43
CA ALA A 79 -14.76 7.17 -27.08
C ALA A 79 -13.69 6.24 -27.69
N LYS A 80 -12.60 6.82 -28.22
CA LYS A 80 -11.37 6.11 -28.56
C LYS A 80 -10.30 6.56 -27.57
N ASN A 81 -10.06 5.73 -26.56
CA ASN A 81 -9.11 6.01 -25.48
C ASN A 81 -7.82 5.18 -25.55
N ASN A 82 -7.62 4.41 -26.63
CA ASN A 82 -6.42 3.64 -26.92
C ASN A 82 -6.25 3.42 -28.42
N PRO A 83 -5.02 3.13 -28.92
CA PRO A 83 -4.86 2.61 -30.26
C PRO A 83 -5.51 1.24 -30.41
N ALA A 84 -6.14 1.04 -31.55
CA ALA A 84 -6.63 -0.25 -32.02
C ALA A 84 -5.62 -0.90 -32.97
N ALA A 85 -5.70 -2.21 -33.15
CA ALA A 85 -4.86 -2.93 -34.12
C ALA A 85 -4.99 -2.29 -35.51
N GLY A 86 -3.84 -2.00 -36.14
CA GLY A 86 -3.76 -1.34 -37.44
C GLY A 86 -3.69 0.20 -37.39
N ASP A 87 -3.93 0.84 -36.25
CA ASP A 87 -3.64 2.27 -36.08
C ASP A 87 -2.13 2.53 -36.22
N VAL A 88 -1.74 3.67 -36.79
CA VAL A 88 -0.34 4.10 -36.76
C VAL A 88 -0.10 4.91 -35.49
N VAL A 89 0.90 4.50 -34.72
CA VAL A 89 1.44 5.28 -33.60
C VAL A 89 2.86 5.75 -33.93
N THR A 90 3.30 6.81 -33.26
CA THR A 90 4.70 7.26 -33.31
C THR A 90 5.28 7.23 -31.91
N PHE A 91 6.40 6.55 -31.73
CA PHE A 91 7.22 6.65 -30.54
C PHE A 91 8.23 7.78 -30.72
N ASN A 92 8.27 8.70 -29.76
CA ASN A 92 9.27 9.76 -29.69
C ASN A 92 10.19 9.47 -28.50
N GLY A 93 11.45 9.20 -28.78
CA GLY A 93 12.46 8.99 -27.77
C GLY A 93 13.28 10.25 -27.56
N HIS A 94 13.41 10.67 -26.31
CA HIS A 94 14.17 11.84 -25.90
C HIS A 94 15.58 11.39 -25.50
N ILE A 95 16.58 11.94 -26.16
CA ILE A 95 17.99 11.68 -25.89
C ILE A 95 18.61 12.99 -25.45
N ARG A 96 19.22 13.00 -24.27
CA ARG A 96 19.86 14.18 -23.70
C ARG A 96 21.35 13.97 -23.56
N CYS A 97 22.13 15.04 -23.75
CA CYS A 97 23.55 15.07 -23.43
C CYS A 97 23.75 15.86 -22.14
N TRP A 98 23.95 15.18 -21.02
CA TRP A 98 24.32 15.77 -19.75
C TRP A 98 25.83 16.02 -19.66
N GLY A 99 26.25 16.61 -18.54
CA GLY A 99 27.63 16.94 -18.26
C GLY A 99 28.08 18.28 -18.85
N THR A 100 29.34 18.34 -19.27
CA THR A 100 30.04 19.55 -19.76
C THR A 100 30.80 19.33 -21.07
N GLY A 101 30.90 18.09 -21.53
CA GLY A 101 31.51 17.74 -22.82
C GLY A 101 30.49 17.71 -23.95
N SER A 102 30.95 18.01 -25.17
CA SER A 102 30.13 17.89 -26.38
C SER A 102 30.43 16.60 -27.13
N VAL A 103 29.40 16.04 -27.78
CA VAL A 103 29.49 14.84 -28.61
C VAL A 103 29.37 15.21 -30.07
N ALA A 104 30.45 14.98 -30.83
CA ALA A 104 30.47 15.25 -32.27
C ALA A 104 29.44 14.38 -33.01
N SER A 105 29.38 13.09 -32.67
CA SER A 105 28.37 12.17 -33.18
C SER A 105 28.16 10.97 -32.26
N ALA A 106 26.92 10.51 -32.13
CA ALA A 106 26.54 9.26 -31.47
C ALA A 106 25.49 8.54 -32.32
N THR A 107 25.51 7.21 -32.33
CA THR A 107 24.46 6.42 -33.00
C THR A 107 23.29 6.18 -32.06
N TYR A 108 22.09 5.92 -32.59
CA TYR A 108 20.96 5.44 -31.79
C TYR A 108 20.24 4.30 -32.53
N GLN A 109 19.58 3.45 -31.76
CA GLN A 109 18.85 2.28 -32.26
C GLN A 109 17.51 2.13 -31.55
N TRP A 110 16.45 1.98 -32.33
CA TRP A 110 15.16 1.47 -31.89
C TRP A 110 15.12 -0.04 -32.07
N SER A 111 14.56 -0.73 -31.08
CA SER A 111 14.21 -2.14 -31.16
C SER A 111 12.79 -2.39 -30.68
N LEU A 112 12.14 -3.38 -31.31
CA LEU A 112 10.85 -3.93 -30.90
C LEU A 112 11.04 -5.42 -30.63
N ASP A 113 10.71 -5.86 -29.41
CA ASP A 113 10.87 -7.25 -28.97
C ASP A 113 12.31 -7.80 -29.18
N GLY A 114 13.31 -6.92 -28.97
CA GLY A 114 14.73 -7.23 -29.14
C GLY A 114 15.24 -7.19 -30.58
N LEU A 115 14.37 -6.95 -31.57
CA LEU A 115 14.77 -6.82 -32.98
C LEU A 115 14.97 -5.35 -33.34
N SER A 116 16.08 -5.01 -33.99
CA SER A 116 16.30 -3.64 -34.48
C SER A 116 15.30 -3.29 -35.59
N VAL A 117 14.58 -2.19 -35.41
CA VAL A 117 13.53 -1.71 -36.32
C VAL A 117 13.85 -0.38 -36.98
N ALA A 118 14.68 0.46 -36.33
CA ALA A 118 15.19 1.70 -36.88
C ALA A 118 16.50 2.08 -36.20
N SER A 119 17.30 2.92 -36.85
CA SER A 119 18.54 3.46 -36.30
C SER A 119 18.91 4.78 -36.97
N GLY A 120 19.77 5.57 -36.34
CA GLY A 120 20.30 6.78 -36.94
C GLY A 120 21.54 7.30 -36.24
N THR A 121 21.92 8.53 -36.57
CA THR A 121 23.08 9.21 -36.00
C THR A 121 22.69 10.61 -35.57
N LEU A 122 23.01 10.95 -34.33
CA LEU A 122 22.95 12.30 -33.78
C LEU A 122 24.30 12.97 -34.05
N THR A 123 24.29 14.28 -34.31
CA THR A 123 25.50 15.06 -34.53
C THR A 123 25.44 16.36 -33.76
N ASN A 124 26.60 16.84 -33.28
CA ASN A 124 26.74 18.12 -32.58
C ASN A 124 25.79 18.24 -31.39
N LEU A 125 25.86 17.28 -30.46
CA LEU A 125 25.18 17.34 -29.18
C LEU A 125 26.04 18.14 -28.21
N ASN A 126 25.54 19.28 -27.75
CA ASN A 126 26.20 20.09 -26.74
C ASN A 126 25.69 19.74 -25.33
N PRO A 127 26.42 20.10 -24.27
CA PRO A 127 25.93 19.98 -22.90
C PRO A 127 24.53 20.61 -22.72
N GLY A 128 23.61 19.82 -22.16
CA GLY A 128 22.23 20.20 -21.91
C GLY A 128 21.28 20.02 -23.10
N ASP A 129 21.80 19.74 -24.31
CA ASP A 129 20.99 19.55 -25.51
C ASP A 129 20.10 18.30 -25.38
N GLU A 130 18.82 18.45 -25.76
CA GLU A 130 17.92 17.34 -26.04
C GLU A 130 17.76 17.13 -27.55
N ARG A 131 17.63 15.87 -27.98
CA ARG A 131 17.23 15.47 -29.33
C ARG A 131 16.09 14.48 -29.22
N VAL A 132 15.03 14.73 -29.99
CA VAL A 132 13.92 13.79 -30.14
C VAL A 132 14.11 12.99 -31.42
N VAL A 133 14.12 11.67 -31.30
CA VAL A 133 14.15 10.73 -32.43
C VAL A 133 12.83 9.98 -32.48
N SER A 134 12.30 9.77 -33.69
CA SER A 134 10.96 9.22 -33.86
C SER A 134 10.96 7.91 -34.66
N TRP A 135 10.11 6.97 -34.26
CA TRP A 135 9.82 5.76 -35.01
C TRP A 135 8.32 5.51 -35.06
N SER A 136 7.77 5.35 -36.27
CA SER A 136 6.36 5.02 -36.47
C SER A 136 6.14 3.52 -36.57
N TRP A 137 5.05 3.05 -35.96
CA TRP A 137 4.70 1.64 -35.88
C TRP A 137 3.21 1.45 -36.14
N VAL A 138 2.86 0.41 -36.91
CA VAL A 138 1.47 -0.03 -37.06
C VAL A 138 1.14 -0.88 -35.84
N TRP A 139 0.21 -0.39 -35.02
CA TRP A 139 -0.12 -0.96 -33.72
C TRP A 139 -0.58 -2.40 -33.84
N VAL A 140 0.07 -3.26 -33.05
CA VAL A 140 -0.37 -4.63 -32.81
C VAL A 140 -0.82 -4.72 -31.36
N THR A 141 -2.03 -5.24 -31.14
CA THR A 141 -2.58 -5.43 -29.80
C THR A 141 -1.78 -6.50 -29.05
N GLY A 142 -1.48 -6.24 -27.79
CA GLY A 142 -0.71 -7.12 -26.93
C GLY A 142 0.50 -6.40 -26.34
N ALA A 143 1.20 -7.12 -25.46
CA ALA A 143 2.43 -6.63 -24.87
C ALA A 143 3.60 -6.81 -25.84
N HIS A 144 4.17 -5.69 -26.28
CA HIS A 144 5.45 -5.62 -27.00
C HIS A 144 6.42 -4.76 -26.20
N ARG A 145 7.72 -4.95 -26.42
CA ARG A 145 8.78 -4.18 -25.76
C ARG A 145 9.41 -3.23 -26.76
N VAL A 146 9.18 -1.93 -26.59
CA VAL A 146 9.85 -0.89 -27.37
C VAL A 146 11.04 -0.39 -26.57
N ARG A 147 12.22 -0.42 -27.19
CA ARG A 147 13.46 0.04 -26.56
C ARG A 147 14.18 1.01 -27.47
N LEU A 148 14.65 2.11 -26.89
CA LEU A 148 15.59 3.03 -27.52
C LEU A 148 16.94 2.90 -26.80
N THR A 149 18.01 2.87 -27.55
CA THR A 149 19.38 2.88 -27.04
C THR A 149 20.19 3.92 -27.81
N VAL A 150 20.83 4.83 -27.09
CA VAL A 150 21.87 5.72 -27.65
C VAL A 150 23.23 5.07 -27.41
N ASP A 151 24.15 5.32 -28.34
CA ASP A 151 25.48 4.73 -28.40
C ASP A 151 25.56 3.22 -28.11
N PRO A 152 24.77 2.36 -28.81
CA PRO A 152 24.75 0.92 -28.55
C PRO A 152 26.11 0.23 -28.75
N GLY A 153 27.08 0.89 -29.38
CA GLY A 153 28.43 0.41 -29.58
C GLY A 153 29.44 0.85 -28.52
N GLY A 154 29.06 1.69 -27.54
CA GLY A 154 29.94 2.24 -26.51
C GLY A 154 31.16 2.95 -27.09
N GLN A 155 30.96 3.80 -28.09
CA GLN A 155 32.02 4.53 -28.79
C GLN A 155 32.30 5.90 -28.16
N VAL A 156 31.31 6.48 -27.49
CA VAL A 156 31.44 7.68 -26.67
C VAL A 156 31.79 7.21 -25.26
N ALA A 157 32.82 7.80 -24.65
CA ALA A 157 33.17 7.49 -23.27
C ALA A 157 32.40 8.41 -22.33
N GLU A 158 31.62 7.83 -21.42
CA GLU A 158 30.58 8.55 -20.66
C GLU A 158 30.82 8.47 -19.15
N SER A 159 30.16 9.34 -18.37
CA SER A 159 30.14 9.18 -16.91
C SER A 159 29.20 8.07 -16.45
N SER A 160 28.11 7.83 -17.19
CA SER A 160 27.26 6.65 -17.04
C SER A 160 27.00 5.98 -18.38
N GLU A 161 27.15 4.66 -18.40
CA GLU A 161 26.71 3.82 -19.53
C GLU A 161 25.35 3.17 -19.21
N ALA A 162 24.81 3.40 -18.02
CA ALA A 162 23.66 2.66 -17.47
C ALA A 162 22.31 3.26 -17.88
N ASN A 163 22.28 4.55 -18.23
CA ASN A 163 21.10 5.33 -18.65
C ASN A 163 21.04 5.53 -20.19
N ASN A 164 21.96 4.93 -20.93
CA ASN A 164 21.98 4.94 -22.40
C ASN A 164 20.78 4.23 -23.07
N ALA A 165 19.86 3.64 -22.30
CA ALA A 165 18.72 2.94 -22.86
C ALA A 165 17.49 2.88 -21.95
N LEU A 166 16.33 3.05 -22.57
CA LEU A 166 15.02 2.90 -21.95
C LEU A 166 14.20 1.87 -22.71
N GLU A 167 13.48 1.01 -21.98
CA GLU A 167 12.56 0.02 -22.54
C GLU A 167 11.20 0.08 -21.86
N ASP A 168 10.16 0.19 -22.67
CA ASP A 168 8.76 0.25 -22.24
C ASP A 168 7.96 -0.92 -22.79
N ARG A 169 6.95 -1.35 -22.02
CA ARG A 169 5.88 -2.24 -22.51
C ARG A 169 4.82 -1.39 -23.22
N THR A 170 4.43 -1.76 -24.43
CA THR A 170 3.49 -0.97 -25.24
C THR A 170 2.09 -0.84 -24.60
N ASP A 171 1.65 -1.87 -23.89
CA ASP A 171 0.39 -1.93 -23.14
C ASP A 171 0.56 -1.55 -21.65
N ALA A 172 1.67 -0.93 -21.25
CA ALA A 172 1.81 -0.42 -19.90
C ALA A 172 0.89 0.79 -19.64
N VAL A 173 0.40 0.87 -18.41
CA VAL A 173 -0.37 1.98 -17.86
C VAL A 173 0.48 3.24 -17.88
N ILE A 174 -0.12 4.36 -18.27
CA ILE A 174 0.60 5.59 -18.55
C ILE A 174 0.70 6.47 -17.30
N VAL A 175 1.92 6.84 -16.92
CA VAL A 175 2.21 7.80 -15.84
C VAL A 175 2.64 9.14 -16.44
N GLY A 176 2.13 10.21 -15.86
CA GLY A 176 2.53 11.58 -16.13
C GLY A 176 3.08 12.28 -14.89
N PHE A 177 4.15 13.04 -15.04
CA PHE A 177 4.72 13.83 -13.95
C PHE A 177 4.81 15.31 -14.31
N TRP A 178 4.49 16.15 -13.33
CA TRP A 178 4.60 17.61 -13.40
C TRP A 178 5.62 18.06 -12.35
N VAL A 179 6.67 18.75 -12.78
CA VAL A 179 7.83 19.03 -11.92
C VAL A 179 8.14 20.50 -11.96
N GLU A 180 8.25 21.13 -10.79
CA GLU A 180 8.71 22.51 -10.71
C GLU A 180 10.22 22.59 -10.97
N GLN A 181 10.64 23.67 -11.64
CA GLN A 181 11.97 23.84 -12.21
C GLN A 181 13.10 23.62 -11.20
N SER A 182 12.95 24.07 -9.95
CA SER A 182 13.99 23.86 -8.92
C SER A 182 14.14 22.41 -8.52
N VAL A 183 13.05 21.64 -8.41
CA VAL A 183 13.13 20.18 -8.14
C VAL A 183 13.83 19.49 -9.29
N TYR A 184 13.43 19.80 -10.52
CA TYR A 184 14.05 19.24 -11.73
C TYR A 184 15.57 19.51 -11.76
N ASN A 185 15.96 20.76 -11.55
CA ASN A 185 17.37 21.17 -11.53
C ASN A 185 18.15 20.55 -10.36
N TYR A 186 17.50 20.37 -9.20
CA TYR A 186 18.13 19.77 -8.02
C TYR A 186 18.55 18.32 -8.29
N PHE A 187 17.69 17.52 -8.90
CA PHE A 187 18.01 16.13 -9.22
C PHE A 187 19.08 16.04 -10.30
N ALA A 188 19.01 16.87 -11.35
CA ALA A 188 20.06 16.95 -12.38
C ALA A 188 21.44 17.33 -11.82
N LEU A 189 21.50 18.01 -10.67
CA LEU A 189 22.76 18.36 -10.02
C LEU A 189 23.32 17.23 -9.14
N TYR A 190 22.45 16.51 -8.43
CA TYR A 190 22.85 15.64 -7.32
C TYR A 190 22.63 14.14 -7.53
N GLN A 191 21.84 13.69 -8.52
CA GLN A 191 21.54 12.25 -8.69
C GLN A 191 22.79 11.40 -8.90
N LYS A 192 23.75 11.88 -9.69
CA LYS A 192 25.05 11.24 -9.92
C LYS A 192 25.81 10.89 -8.64
N ASP A 193 25.61 11.64 -7.56
CA ASP A 193 26.34 11.46 -6.30
C ASP A 193 25.93 10.15 -5.58
N LEU A 194 24.81 9.53 -5.98
CA LEU A 194 24.39 8.21 -5.51
C LEU A 194 25.29 7.10 -6.05
N GLY A 195 25.99 7.32 -7.18
CA GLY A 195 26.89 6.32 -7.78
C GLY A 195 26.15 5.09 -8.34
N VAL A 196 24.90 5.25 -8.76
CA VAL A 196 24.04 4.15 -9.26
C VAL A 196 23.83 4.17 -10.78
N GLY A 197 24.59 5.02 -11.49
CA GLY A 197 24.51 5.17 -12.95
C GLY A 197 23.28 5.95 -13.44
N SER A 198 22.67 6.73 -12.55
CA SER A 198 21.56 7.63 -12.85
C SER A 198 21.96 9.05 -12.52
N ASP A 199 21.80 9.94 -13.48
CA ASP A 199 22.42 11.27 -13.44
C ASP A 199 21.36 12.39 -13.57
N SER A 200 20.09 12.03 -13.78
CA SER A 200 19.00 12.98 -14.04
C SER A 200 17.75 12.78 -13.17
N TRP A 201 16.83 13.76 -13.21
CA TRP A 201 15.51 13.62 -12.60
C TRP A 201 14.73 12.48 -13.26
N GLU A 202 14.85 12.36 -14.58
CA GLU A 202 14.21 11.34 -15.40
C GLU A 202 14.70 9.94 -15.00
N ASP A 203 16.01 9.75 -14.84
CA ASP A 203 16.56 8.48 -14.34
C ASP A 203 15.99 8.09 -12.97
N TRP A 204 15.89 9.06 -12.05
CA TRP A 204 15.27 8.82 -10.75
C TRP A 204 13.80 8.42 -10.89
N ALA A 205 13.03 9.12 -11.71
CA ALA A 205 11.61 8.83 -11.92
C ALA A 205 11.39 7.47 -12.60
N GLN A 206 12.19 7.15 -13.62
CA GLN A 206 12.18 5.85 -14.29
C GLN A 206 12.52 4.73 -13.31
N ARG A 207 13.46 4.95 -12.38
CA ARG A 207 13.76 4.00 -11.31
C ARG A 207 12.56 3.73 -10.41
N GLN A 208 11.77 4.75 -10.06
CA GLN A 208 10.56 4.55 -9.26
C GLN A 208 9.55 3.66 -10.00
N MET A 209 9.36 3.88 -11.31
CA MET A 209 8.51 3.03 -12.15
C MET A 209 9.08 1.62 -12.31
N GLY A 210 10.41 1.49 -12.33
CA GLY A 210 11.12 0.22 -12.26
C GLY A 210 10.77 -0.57 -10.99
N TYR A 211 10.79 0.08 -9.82
CA TYR A 211 10.36 -0.54 -8.56
C TYR A 211 8.88 -0.93 -8.57
N TRP A 212 7.99 -0.09 -9.09
CA TRP A 212 6.57 -0.46 -9.26
C TRP A 212 6.43 -1.74 -10.09
N ASN A 213 7.12 -1.81 -11.23
CA ASN A 213 7.09 -2.94 -12.14
C ASN A 213 7.70 -4.20 -11.52
N GLN A 214 8.78 -4.06 -10.75
CA GLN A 214 9.40 -5.14 -9.99
C GLN A 214 8.43 -5.70 -8.96
N PHE A 215 7.84 -4.85 -8.10
CA PHE A 215 6.88 -5.29 -7.09
C PHE A 215 5.63 -5.91 -7.71
N SER A 216 5.17 -5.36 -8.84
CA SER A 216 4.08 -5.92 -9.63
C SER A 216 4.39 -7.34 -10.10
N ALA A 217 5.60 -7.60 -10.60
CA ALA A 217 6.03 -8.93 -11.01
C ALA A 217 6.22 -9.91 -9.83
N GLN A 218 6.66 -9.41 -8.68
CA GLN A 218 6.95 -10.21 -7.48
C GLN A 218 5.71 -10.52 -6.64
N ALA A 219 4.58 -9.85 -6.89
CA ALA A 219 3.31 -10.04 -6.17
C ALA A 219 2.57 -11.34 -6.58
N ILE A 220 3.24 -12.48 -6.46
CA ILE A 220 2.73 -13.79 -6.82
C ILE A 220 2.02 -14.39 -5.60
N TYR A 221 0.69 -14.49 -5.71
CA TYR A 221 -0.18 -15.08 -4.71
C TYR A 221 -1.18 -16.02 -5.37
N SER A 222 -2.03 -16.66 -4.58
CA SER A 222 -3.09 -17.52 -5.12
C SER A 222 -4.15 -16.74 -5.92
N THR A 223 -4.42 -15.47 -5.58
CA THR A 223 -5.26 -14.57 -6.40
C THR A 223 -4.54 -14.04 -7.64
N THR A 224 -3.21 -13.99 -7.64
CA THR A 224 -2.37 -13.37 -8.68
C THR A 224 -1.19 -14.27 -9.06
N PRO A 225 -1.42 -15.47 -9.63
CA PRO A 225 -0.35 -16.44 -9.88
C PRO A 225 0.71 -15.98 -10.91
N LEU A 226 0.42 -14.93 -11.68
CA LEU A 226 1.32 -14.31 -12.66
C LEU A 226 1.85 -12.93 -12.20
N GLY A 227 1.66 -12.60 -10.92
CA GLY A 227 1.85 -11.25 -10.42
C GLY A 227 0.72 -10.31 -10.82
N VAL A 228 0.93 -9.02 -10.61
CA VAL A 228 0.10 -7.97 -11.23
C VAL A 228 0.34 -8.00 -12.75
N LEU A 229 -0.73 -7.94 -13.54
CA LEU A 229 -0.67 -8.09 -15.00
C LEU A 229 -0.20 -6.81 -15.70
N ASP A 230 -0.59 -5.65 -15.17
CA ASP A 230 -0.17 -4.36 -15.69
C ASP A 230 1.28 -4.04 -15.31
N ARG A 231 1.93 -3.30 -16.20
CA ARG A 231 3.17 -2.57 -15.93
C ARG A 231 2.87 -1.08 -16.08
N VAL A 232 3.74 -0.23 -15.56
CA VAL A 232 3.65 1.23 -15.68
C VAL A 232 4.82 1.76 -16.48
N ARG A 233 4.62 2.87 -17.18
CA ARG A 233 5.66 3.61 -17.89
C ARG A 233 5.40 5.11 -17.82
N ILE A 234 6.45 5.91 -17.86
CA ILE A 234 6.31 7.36 -17.99
C ILE A 234 6.10 7.65 -19.48
N ASP A 235 4.98 8.29 -19.82
CA ASP A 235 4.73 8.75 -21.19
C ASP A 235 4.71 10.28 -21.27
N LYS A 236 4.67 10.99 -20.14
CA LYS A 236 4.57 12.45 -20.11
C LYS A 236 5.36 13.05 -18.94
N LEU A 237 6.19 14.03 -19.25
CA LEU A 237 6.88 14.87 -18.28
C LEU A 237 6.62 16.34 -18.62
N VAL A 238 6.21 17.13 -17.63
CA VAL A 238 5.94 18.56 -17.79
C VAL A 238 6.76 19.34 -16.75
N ILE A 239 7.73 20.11 -17.23
CA ILE A 239 8.51 21.01 -16.37
C ILE A 239 7.85 22.38 -16.37
N VAL A 240 7.61 22.94 -15.18
CA VAL A 240 6.95 24.24 -15.00
C VAL A 240 7.76 25.15 -14.07
N PRO A 241 7.54 26.48 -14.10
CA PRO A 241 8.17 27.39 -13.12
C PRO A 241 7.78 27.06 -11.68
N ASP A 242 8.65 27.40 -10.73
CA ASP A 242 8.36 27.25 -9.30
C ASP A 242 7.10 28.03 -8.88
N GLY A 243 6.25 27.40 -8.08
CA GLY A 243 4.95 27.92 -7.65
C GLY A 243 3.87 27.89 -8.72
N ALA A 244 4.10 27.27 -9.88
CA ALA A 244 3.08 27.13 -10.92
C ALA A 244 2.08 26.01 -10.62
N LEU A 245 2.46 24.98 -9.86
CA LEU A 245 1.54 23.90 -9.51
C LEU A 245 0.58 24.33 -8.39
N PRO A 246 -0.70 23.93 -8.45
CA PRO A 246 -1.31 23.09 -9.48
C PRO A 246 -1.77 23.88 -10.71
N LEU A 247 -1.68 23.26 -11.88
CA LEU A 247 -2.28 23.72 -13.11
C LEU A 247 -3.79 23.44 -13.09
N HIS A 248 -4.59 24.43 -13.48
CA HIS A 248 -6.03 24.27 -13.64
C HIS A 248 -6.80 23.78 -12.39
N GLY A 249 -6.29 24.09 -11.19
CA GLY A 249 -6.91 23.74 -9.90
C GLY A 249 -6.41 22.41 -9.32
N GLY A 250 -6.90 22.03 -8.14
CA GLY A 250 -6.42 20.84 -7.42
C GLY A 250 -5.36 21.18 -6.37
N LEU A 251 -4.40 20.27 -6.18
CA LEU A 251 -3.28 20.32 -5.25
C LEU A 251 -1.97 20.13 -6.02
N PRO A 252 -0.88 20.81 -5.63
CA PRO A 252 0.39 20.76 -6.34
C PRO A 252 0.98 19.34 -6.52
N THR A 253 0.61 18.38 -5.68
CA THR A 253 1.08 16.99 -5.70
C THR A 253 0.04 16.03 -6.27
N ASN A 254 -1.12 15.92 -5.63
CA ASN A 254 -2.05 14.81 -5.86
C ASN A 254 -2.74 14.88 -7.23
N ASN A 255 -3.03 16.09 -7.70
CA ASN A 255 -3.74 16.38 -8.93
C ASN A 255 -3.19 17.69 -9.54
N PRO A 256 -1.94 17.65 -10.06
CA PRO A 256 -1.21 18.83 -10.50
C PRO A 256 -1.73 19.45 -11.79
N ASP A 257 -2.58 18.75 -12.55
CA ASP A 257 -3.23 19.28 -13.74
C ASP A 257 -4.58 18.60 -13.99
N LEU A 258 -5.66 19.20 -13.49
CA LEU A 258 -7.01 18.64 -13.63
C LEU A 258 -7.53 18.58 -15.08
N TRP A 259 -6.86 19.24 -16.02
CA TRP A 259 -7.25 19.19 -17.43
C TRP A 259 -6.58 18.05 -18.19
N ASP A 260 -5.51 17.46 -17.66
CA ASP A 260 -4.85 16.34 -18.32
C ASP A 260 -5.60 15.03 -18.12
N LYS A 261 -6.16 14.54 -19.22
CA LYS A 261 -6.81 13.22 -19.27
C LYS A 261 -6.03 12.20 -20.08
N THR A 262 -4.84 12.54 -20.53
CA THR A 262 -4.05 11.74 -21.48
C THR A 262 -3.28 10.61 -20.80
N VAL A 263 -2.98 10.76 -19.51
CA VAL A 263 -2.31 9.76 -18.67
C VAL A 263 -3.29 9.03 -17.75
N ASP A 264 -2.90 7.88 -17.21
CA ASP A 264 -3.70 7.06 -16.29
C ASP A 264 -3.41 7.33 -14.81
N MET A 265 -2.19 7.80 -14.52
CA MET A 265 -1.79 8.26 -13.20
C MET A 265 -0.98 9.54 -13.34
N MET A 266 -1.26 10.54 -12.50
CA MET A 266 -0.51 11.79 -12.43
C MET A 266 0.03 12.03 -11.02
N TRP A 267 1.18 12.70 -10.95
CA TRP A 267 1.71 13.24 -9.71
C TRP A 267 2.54 14.50 -9.97
N GLY A 268 2.52 15.41 -9.01
CA GLY A 268 3.23 16.68 -9.06
C GLY A 268 4.35 16.79 -8.04
N PHE A 269 5.42 17.49 -8.41
CA PHE A 269 6.62 17.70 -7.61
C PHE A 269 6.88 19.20 -7.44
N PRO A 270 6.21 19.85 -6.47
CA PRO A 270 6.41 21.28 -6.19
C PRO A 270 7.77 21.55 -5.52
N ALA A 271 8.28 22.76 -5.70
CA ALA A 271 9.54 23.24 -5.12
C ALA A 271 9.58 23.15 -3.58
N SER A 272 8.41 23.17 -2.93
CA SER A 272 8.28 23.01 -1.48
C SER A 272 8.84 21.67 -0.96
N LEU A 273 8.94 20.64 -1.80
CA LEU A 273 9.53 19.35 -1.43
C LEU A 273 11.01 19.47 -1.04
N LEU A 274 11.74 20.46 -1.58
CA LEU A 274 13.13 20.71 -1.22
C LEU A 274 13.29 21.35 0.16
N GLY A 275 12.23 21.95 0.72
CA GLY A 275 12.29 22.65 2.00
C GLY A 275 12.37 21.76 3.23
N GLY A 276 11.90 20.51 3.14
CA GLY A 276 11.80 19.57 4.26
C GLY A 276 12.99 18.62 4.44
N GLY A 277 14.00 18.67 3.56
CA GLY A 277 15.14 17.76 3.59
C GLY A 277 14.85 16.33 3.12
N MET A 278 13.64 16.06 2.60
CA MET A 278 13.20 14.74 2.10
C MET A 278 14.20 14.12 1.11
N TYR A 279 14.75 14.95 0.22
CA TYR A 279 15.68 14.55 -0.83
C TYR A 279 17.15 14.87 -0.51
N ALA A 280 17.49 15.27 0.72
CA ALA A 280 18.81 15.80 1.05
C ALA A 280 19.94 14.75 1.11
N ASN A 281 19.61 13.46 1.14
CA ASN A 281 20.61 12.39 1.18
C ASN A 281 21.01 11.95 -0.24
N HIS A 282 22.09 12.53 -0.77
CA HIS A 282 22.52 12.29 -2.15
C HIS A 282 23.48 11.12 -2.32
N THR A 283 23.83 10.40 -1.25
CA THR A 283 24.95 9.44 -1.29
C THR A 283 24.57 8.02 -0.93
N SER A 284 23.37 7.80 -0.37
CA SER A 284 22.94 6.49 0.11
C SER A 284 21.94 5.84 -0.84
N ALA A 285 22.36 4.77 -1.53
CA ALA A 285 21.49 3.97 -2.38
C ALA A 285 20.70 2.91 -1.57
N THR A 286 19.78 3.36 -0.73
CA THR A 286 18.96 2.49 0.13
C THR A 286 17.47 2.75 -0.04
N MET A 287 16.64 1.76 0.27
CA MET A 287 15.18 1.88 0.20
C MET A 287 14.56 2.79 1.28
N ASP A 288 15.37 3.31 2.19
CA ASP A 288 14.93 4.30 3.18
C ASP A 288 15.25 5.74 2.74
N ASN A 289 15.92 5.91 1.59
CA ASN A 289 16.27 7.21 1.04
C ASN A 289 15.34 7.58 -0.14
N PRO A 290 14.41 8.54 0.02
CA PRO A 290 13.52 9.01 -1.05
C PRO A 290 14.25 9.51 -2.31
N PHE A 291 15.48 10.01 -2.14
CA PHE A 291 16.31 10.42 -3.28
C PHE A 291 16.80 9.23 -4.13
N TYR A 292 16.78 8.02 -3.59
CA TYR A 292 17.06 6.78 -4.31
C TYR A 292 15.77 6.00 -4.65
N TYR A 293 14.90 5.80 -3.67
CA TYR A 293 13.63 5.10 -3.77
C TYR A 293 12.58 5.81 -2.92
N GLU A 294 11.54 6.35 -3.58
CA GLU A 294 10.44 7.05 -2.92
C GLU A 294 9.22 6.14 -2.82
N GLY A 295 9.16 5.34 -1.77
CA GLY A 295 8.05 4.42 -1.54
C GLY A 295 6.69 5.09 -1.34
N SER A 296 6.66 6.30 -0.77
CA SER A 296 5.43 7.12 -0.68
C SER A 296 4.86 7.44 -2.05
N LEU A 297 5.69 7.74 -3.05
CA LEU A 297 5.21 8.00 -4.41
C LEU A 297 4.46 6.79 -4.99
N LEU A 298 4.97 5.57 -4.79
CA LEU A 298 4.30 4.35 -5.25
C LEU A 298 2.97 4.13 -4.50
N HIS A 299 2.92 4.41 -3.20
CA HIS A 299 1.69 4.37 -2.43
C HIS A 299 0.63 5.33 -2.98
N GLU A 300 1.04 6.58 -3.22
CA GLU A 300 0.16 7.64 -3.73
C GLU A 300 -0.34 7.39 -5.16
N LEU A 301 0.54 6.89 -6.04
CA LEU A 301 0.16 6.41 -7.37
C LEU A 301 -0.77 5.18 -7.29
N GLY A 302 -0.65 4.37 -6.23
CA GLY A 302 -1.60 3.32 -5.87
C GLY A 302 -3.03 3.83 -5.75
N HIS A 303 -3.24 4.97 -5.10
CA HIS A 303 -4.56 5.59 -5.00
C HIS A 303 -5.09 6.10 -6.34
N ALA A 304 -4.23 6.70 -7.18
CA ALA A 304 -4.60 7.05 -8.56
C ALA A 304 -5.03 5.81 -9.36
N ARG A 305 -4.54 4.62 -8.98
CA ARG A 305 -4.92 3.30 -9.50
C ARG A 305 -5.94 2.56 -8.60
N TYR A 306 -6.77 3.31 -7.88
CA TYR A 306 -7.98 2.89 -7.15
C TYR A 306 -7.73 2.14 -5.84
N LEU A 307 -6.48 1.92 -5.45
CA LEU A 307 -6.17 1.28 -4.19
C LEU A 307 -6.59 2.18 -3.02
N ILE A 308 -7.05 1.55 -1.94
CA ILE A 308 -7.37 2.21 -0.67
C ILE A 308 -6.21 2.05 0.30
N ASP A 309 -6.19 2.86 1.34
CA ASP A 309 -5.34 2.62 2.49
C ASP A 309 -5.80 1.40 3.28
N THR A 310 -5.00 0.34 3.30
CA THR A 310 -5.39 -0.87 4.05
C THR A 310 -5.21 -0.71 5.55
N TYR A 311 -4.36 0.22 6.00
CA TYR A 311 -4.28 0.61 7.42
C TYR A 311 -5.60 1.22 7.93
N GLY A 312 -6.49 1.68 7.05
CA GLY A 312 -7.83 2.09 7.44
C GLY A 312 -8.70 0.94 7.96
N PHE A 313 -8.25 -0.33 7.90
CA PHE A 313 -8.90 -1.46 8.59
C PHE A 313 -8.38 -1.70 10.02
N ASP A 314 -7.30 -1.04 10.43
CA ASP A 314 -6.79 -1.14 11.80
C ASP A 314 -7.85 -0.63 12.80
N VAL A 315 -7.80 -1.16 14.02
CA VAL A 315 -8.76 -0.83 15.09
C VAL A 315 -8.02 -0.38 16.33
N HIS A 316 -8.43 0.76 16.87
CA HIS A 316 -7.77 1.44 17.99
C HIS A 316 -8.78 1.87 19.06
N ASN A 317 -8.42 1.71 20.33
CA ASN A 317 -9.00 2.48 21.42
C ASN A 317 -7.95 3.45 21.96
N THR A 318 -7.95 4.67 21.42
CA THR A 318 -7.01 5.71 21.83
C THR A 318 -7.52 6.42 23.08
N SER A 319 -6.64 7.16 23.76
CA SER A 319 -7.03 7.98 24.92
C SER A 319 -8.12 9.03 24.63
N SER A 320 -8.26 9.46 23.37
CA SER A 320 -9.25 10.46 22.95
C SER A 320 -10.53 9.84 22.40
N TYR A 321 -10.47 8.61 21.91
CA TYR A 321 -11.62 7.95 21.29
C TYR A 321 -11.48 6.43 21.24
N HIS A 322 -12.48 5.73 21.79
CA HIS A 322 -12.58 4.28 21.71
C HIS A 322 -13.41 3.87 20.50
N GLN A 323 -12.80 3.22 19.50
CA GLN A 323 -13.52 2.66 18.37
C GLN A 323 -14.34 1.43 18.78
N VAL A 324 -13.83 0.57 19.68
CA VAL A 324 -14.58 -0.56 20.24
C VAL A 324 -15.15 -0.18 21.60
N GLN A 325 -16.48 -0.12 21.68
CA GLN A 325 -17.24 0.26 22.87
C GLN A 325 -18.10 -0.90 23.40
N ILE A 326 -17.83 -2.13 22.93
CA ILE A 326 -18.50 -3.34 23.38
C ILE A 326 -18.19 -3.60 24.86
N LEU A 327 -19.21 -4.01 25.60
CA LEU A 327 -19.15 -4.45 26.98
C LEU A 327 -19.47 -5.94 27.06
N GLU A 328 -18.76 -6.67 27.91
CA GLU A 328 -19.10 -8.02 28.34
C GLU A 328 -19.38 -7.95 29.85
N ASP A 329 -20.61 -8.30 30.25
CA ASP A 329 -21.08 -8.19 31.64
C ASP A 329 -20.83 -6.79 32.29
N GLY A 330 -20.94 -5.73 31.48
CA GLY A 330 -20.72 -4.35 31.91
C GLY A 330 -19.26 -3.90 31.95
N VAL A 331 -18.32 -4.74 31.53
CA VAL A 331 -16.88 -4.44 31.46
C VAL A 331 -16.46 -4.23 30.00
N PRO A 332 -15.71 -3.16 29.67
CA PRO A 332 -15.19 -2.96 28.32
C PRO A 332 -14.35 -4.13 27.82
N VAL A 333 -14.65 -4.58 26.59
CA VAL A 333 -13.92 -5.68 25.95
C VAL A 333 -12.57 -5.20 25.42
N GLY A 334 -12.51 -4.01 24.81
CA GLY A 334 -11.27 -3.44 24.29
C GLY A 334 -10.28 -3.14 25.40
N GLY A 335 -9.07 -3.70 25.31
CA GLY A 335 -8.03 -3.60 26.33
C GLY A 335 -8.15 -4.65 27.45
N SER A 336 -9.15 -5.54 27.40
CA SER A 336 -9.30 -6.67 28.33
C SER A 336 -8.61 -7.93 27.80
N SER A 337 -8.68 -9.03 28.56
CA SER A 337 -8.19 -10.35 28.12
C SER A 337 -8.94 -10.90 26.88
N TYR A 338 -10.16 -10.42 26.61
CA TYR A 338 -10.90 -10.80 25.41
C TYR A 338 -10.38 -10.13 24.12
N MET A 339 -9.82 -8.92 24.25
CA MET A 339 -9.33 -8.11 23.14
C MET A 339 -8.18 -7.21 23.63
N PRO A 340 -6.99 -7.79 23.88
CA PRO A 340 -5.87 -7.06 24.46
C PRO A 340 -5.29 -6.04 23.48
N PHE A 341 -4.60 -5.04 24.01
CA PHE A 341 -3.83 -4.12 23.18
C PHE A 341 -2.59 -4.82 22.61
N LEU A 342 -2.42 -4.74 21.29
CA LEU A 342 -1.28 -5.27 20.55
C LEU A 342 -0.08 -4.33 20.59
N ALA A 343 -0.32 -3.02 20.63
CA ALA A 343 0.72 -2.00 20.62
C ALA A 343 0.26 -0.68 21.25
N PHE A 344 1.24 0.06 21.79
CA PHE A 344 1.09 1.44 22.29
C PHE A 344 -0.01 1.67 23.35
N GLY A 345 -0.58 0.59 23.91
CA GLY A 345 -1.72 0.66 24.82
C GLY A 345 -3.02 1.13 24.16
N GLU A 346 -3.14 1.03 22.83
CA GLU A 346 -4.32 1.49 22.10
C GLU A 346 -4.73 0.60 20.92
N VAL A 347 -3.79 -0.09 20.26
CA VAL A 347 -4.10 -0.87 19.05
C VAL A 347 -4.76 -2.18 19.44
N LEU A 348 -5.97 -2.45 18.96
CA LEU A 348 -6.71 -3.70 19.19
C LEU A 348 -6.58 -4.67 18.02
N TYR A 349 -6.31 -4.15 16.82
CA TYR A 349 -6.20 -4.94 15.60
C TYR A 349 -5.34 -4.26 14.55
N TYR A 350 -4.49 -5.04 13.87
CA TYR A 350 -3.83 -4.65 12.64
C TYR A 350 -4.44 -5.42 11.46
N ASN A 351 -4.60 -4.74 10.33
CA ASN A 351 -5.07 -5.32 9.09
C ASN A 351 -4.23 -6.53 8.63
N LYS A 352 -4.87 -7.49 7.96
CA LYS A 352 -4.28 -8.75 7.49
C LYS A 352 -3.28 -8.56 6.36
N ASN A 353 -3.52 -7.56 5.52
CA ASN A 353 -2.79 -7.36 4.27
C ASN A 353 -1.83 -6.17 4.37
N GLY A 354 -0.89 -6.27 5.33
CA GLY A 354 0.18 -5.29 5.49
C GLY A 354 1.17 -5.34 4.31
N LYS A 355 1.52 -4.18 3.75
CA LYS A 355 2.54 -3.91 2.70
C LYS A 355 2.42 -2.46 2.19
N MET A 356 2.62 -2.18 0.89
CA MET A 356 2.58 -0.83 0.28
C MET A 356 1.42 0.04 0.78
N MET A 357 0.17 -0.45 0.72
CA MET A 357 -1.00 0.33 1.12
C MET A 357 -1.25 0.39 2.64
N SER A 358 -0.37 -0.23 3.43
CA SER A 358 -0.37 -0.21 4.90
C SER A 358 0.88 0.51 5.48
N GLY A 359 1.61 1.26 4.66
CA GLY A 359 2.84 1.96 5.06
C GLY A 359 4.13 1.13 4.98
N GLY A 360 4.04 -0.15 4.60
CA GLY A 360 5.19 -1.02 4.35
C GLY A 360 5.80 -0.79 2.97
N TYR A 361 6.23 0.44 2.68
CA TYR A 361 6.51 0.88 1.30
C TYR A 361 7.54 0.01 0.57
N ASN A 362 8.58 -0.46 1.27
CA ASN A 362 9.64 -1.31 0.70
C ASN A 362 9.28 -2.81 0.58
N GLN A 363 8.05 -3.21 0.87
CA GLN A 363 7.64 -4.63 0.97
C GLN A 363 6.84 -5.12 -0.26
N GLY A 364 6.66 -4.26 -1.25
CA GLY A 364 5.88 -4.53 -2.47
C GLY A 364 4.37 -4.58 -2.22
N TRP A 365 3.62 -5.20 -3.14
CA TRP A 365 2.16 -5.30 -3.07
C TRP A 365 1.71 -6.51 -2.23
N SER A 366 0.69 -6.32 -1.38
CA SER A 366 0.01 -7.45 -0.71
C SER A 366 -0.82 -8.29 -1.69
N GLU A 367 -1.32 -9.45 -1.25
CA GLU A 367 -2.28 -10.24 -2.04
C GLU A 367 -3.53 -9.43 -2.38
N TYR A 368 -3.96 -8.59 -1.44
CA TYR A 368 -5.13 -7.73 -1.60
C TYR A 368 -4.90 -6.61 -2.62
N ASP A 369 -3.78 -5.89 -2.51
CA ASP A 369 -3.41 -4.83 -3.45
C ASP A 369 -3.25 -5.39 -4.88
N ALA A 370 -2.53 -6.51 -5.00
CA ALA A 370 -2.29 -7.14 -6.29
C ALA A 370 -3.58 -7.68 -6.93
N GLY A 371 -4.46 -8.28 -6.12
CA GLY A 371 -5.78 -8.72 -6.56
C GLY A 371 -6.63 -7.55 -7.08
N ALA A 372 -6.65 -6.44 -6.35
CA ALA A 372 -7.34 -5.21 -6.75
C ALA A 372 -6.79 -4.62 -8.06
N LEU A 373 -5.46 -4.55 -8.21
CA LEU A 373 -4.82 -4.08 -9.46
C LEU A 373 -5.18 -4.99 -10.65
N ASN A 374 -5.23 -6.31 -10.46
CA ASN A 374 -5.61 -7.25 -11.51
C ASN A 374 -7.09 -7.15 -11.92
N ARG A 375 -7.97 -6.65 -11.06
CA ARG A 375 -9.39 -6.40 -11.42
C ARG A 375 -9.54 -5.37 -12.54
N ILE A 376 -8.59 -4.45 -12.64
CA ILE A 376 -8.59 -3.35 -13.61
C ILE A 376 -7.46 -3.47 -14.64
N ALA A 377 -6.87 -4.67 -14.78
CA ALA A 377 -5.79 -4.91 -15.73
C ALA A 377 -6.17 -4.46 -17.16
N GLY A 378 -5.28 -3.72 -17.81
CA GLY A 378 -5.46 -3.18 -19.15
C GLY A 378 -6.49 -2.05 -19.27
N GLN A 379 -7.13 -1.62 -18.17
CA GLN A 379 -8.07 -0.51 -18.17
C GLN A 379 -7.34 0.84 -18.09
N ARG A 380 -7.82 1.80 -18.87
CA ARG A 380 -7.47 3.23 -18.70
C ARG A 380 -8.13 3.76 -17.42
N ALA A 381 -7.70 4.94 -16.96
CA ALA A 381 -8.44 5.70 -15.96
C ALA A 381 -9.92 5.92 -16.39
N VAL A 382 -10.85 5.94 -15.43
CA VAL A 382 -12.30 6.04 -15.70
C VAL A 382 -12.87 7.39 -15.29
N CYS A 383 -12.58 7.86 -14.08
CA CYS A 383 -13.16 9.10 -13.54
C CYS A 383 -12.18 9.89 -12.66
N GLY A 384 -10.95 9.99 -13.16
CA GLY A 384 -9.81 10.58 -12.48
C GLY A 384 -8.58 9.70 -12.66
N ASN A 385 -7.44 10.35 -12.88
CA ASN A 385 -6.11 9.76 -13.01
C ASN A 385 -5.18 10.26 -11.89
N TYR A 386 -5.76 10.70 -10.77
CA TYR A 386 -5.07 11.36 -9.66
C TYR A 386 -5.53 10.80 -8.32
N ASN A 387 -4.78 11.03 -7.24
CA ASN A 387 -5.22 10.66 -5.90
C ASN A 387 -6.24 11.69 -5.33
N ALA A 388 -7.47 11.34 -4.97
CA ALA A 388 -8.18 10.09 -5.23
C ALA A 388 -9.12 10.25 -6.43
N PRO A 389 -9.27 9.23 -7.29
CA PRO A 389 -10.27 9.26 -8.35
C PRO A 389 -11.65 8.92 -7.78
N CYS A 390 -12.71 9.19 -8.55
CA CYS A 390 -14.09 9.02 -8.05
C CYS A 390 -14.46 7.57 -7.67
N ASN A 391 -13.68 6.60 -8.14
CA ASN A 391 -13.88 5.16 -7.99
C ASN A 391 -12.79 4.49 -7.15
N ILE A 392 -12.10 5.24 -6.28
CA ILE A 392 -11.23 4.65 -5.27
C ILE A 392 -11.98 3.57 -4.48
N GLY A 393 -11.36 2.40 -4.29
CA GLY A 393 -11.98 1.29 -3.57
C GLY A 393 -13.21 0.67 -4.25
N VAL A 394 -13.41 0.85 -5.57
CA VAL A 394 -14.57 0.30 -6.31
C VAL A 394 -14.77 -1.21 -6.10
N PHE A 395 -13.69 -1.93 -5.79
CA PHE A 395 -13.67 -3.36 -5.55
C PHE A 395 -14.15 -3.77 -4.14
N LEU A 396 -14.30 -2.84 -3.18
CA LEU A 396 -14.68 -3.15 -1.79
C LEU A 396 -15.99 -3.94 -1.69
N ASN A 397 -16.87 -3.77 -2.66
CA ASN A 397 -18.18 -4.42 -2.71
C ASN A 397 -18.19 -5.71 -3.55
N ASP A 398 -17.01 -6.22 -3.97
CA ASP A 398 -16.85 -7.55 -4.55
C ASP A 398 -17.02 -8.63 -3.46
N LEU A 399 -18.27 -8.93 -3.13
CA LEU A 399 -18.63 -9.85 -2.04
C LEU A 399 -19.36 -11.09 -2.58
N PRO A 400 -18.98 -12.30 -2.15
CA PRO A 400 -19.72 -13.53 -2.44
C PRO A 400 -21.17 -13.44 -1.97
N ALA A 401 -22.10 -14.06 -2.72
CA ALA A 401 -23.53 -14.00 -2.39
C ALA A 401 -23.87 -14.68 -1.05
N ARG A 402 -23.15 -15.75 -0.71
CA ARG A 402 -23.34 -16.57 0.50
C ARG A 402 -21.98 -16.84 1.16
N ASN A 403 -21.89 -16.56 2.46
CA ASN A 403 -20.63 -16.64 3.19
C ASN A 403 -20.74 -17.64 4.34
N HIS A 404 -20.05 -18.77 4.23
CA HIS A 404 -20.11 -19.89 5.16
C HIS A 404 -18.95 -19.80 6.15
N PHE A 405 -19.25 -19.42 7.39
CA PHE A 405 -18.27 -19.32 8.47
C PHE A 405 -18.32 -20.55 9.34
N ARG A 406 -17.22 -21.31 9.38
CA ARG A 406 -17.08 -22.50 10.22
C ARG A 406 -16.24 -22.15 11.45
N PHE A 407 -16.76 -22.44 12.63
CA PHE A 407 -16.07 -22.25 13.91
C PHE A 407 -15.62 -23.61 14.45
N VAL A 408 -14.34 -23.73 14.76
CA VAL A 408 -13.72 -24.99 15.19
C VAL A 408 -12.82 -24.83 16.39
N ASP A 409 -12.59 -25.90 17.13
CA ASP A 409 -11.47 -26.05 18.06
C ASP A 409 -10.13 -26.22 17.29
N ASP A 410 -9.00 -26.25 18.01
CA ASP A 410 -7.66 -26.35 17.41
C ASP A 410 -7.43 -27.66 16.63
N ASP A 411 -8.10 -28.74 17.05
CA ASP A 411 -8.09 -30.03 16.36
C ASP A 411 -9.03 -30.09 15.14
N GLY A 412 -9.73 -28.98 14.83
CA GLY A 412 -10.70 -28.88 13.74
C GLY A 412 -12.10 -29.39 14.09
N THR A 413 -12.35 -29.77 15.35
CA THR A 413 -13.67 -30.19 15.84
C THR A 413 -14.67 -29.04 15.72
N PRO A 414 -15.87 -29.26 15.15
CA PRO A 414 -16.90 -28.22 15.06
C PRO A 414 -17.40 -27.71 16.41
N ARG A 415 -17.45 -26.39 16.58
CA ARG A 415 -18.22 -25.77 17.67
C ARG A 415 -19.70 -25.70 17.30
N ARG A 416 -20.42 -26.80 17.50
CA ARG A 416 -21.86 -26.95 17.21
C ARG A 416 -22.73 -26.17 18.19
N GLY A 417 -23.70 -25.40 17.69
CA GLY A 417 -24.62 -24.64 18.54
C GLY A 417 -23.98 -23.43 19.22
N ALA A 418 -22.83 -22.96 18.73
CA ALA A 418 -22.22 -21.71 19.15
C ALA A 418 -23.12 -20.54 18.78
N ASN A 419 -23.35 -19.63 19.74
CA ASN A 419 -23.98 -18.34 19.49
C ASN A 419 -22.96 -17.39 18.88
N VAL A 420 -23.28 -16.77 17.75
CA VAL A 420 -22.36 -15.88 17.02
C VAL A 420 -23.06 -14.55 16.80
N ARG A 421 -22.56 -13.50 17.45
CA ARG A 421 -23.02 -12.12 17.28
C ARG A 421 -22.05 -11.33 16.44
N VAL A 422 -22.58 -10.51 15.55
CA VAL A 422 -21.82 -9.59 14.70
C VAL A 422 -22.06 -8.17 15.16
N TYR A 423 -20.99 -7.46 15.47
CA TYR A 423 -21.00 -6.03 15.76
C TYR A 423 -20.40 -5.31 14.56
N ARG A 424 -21.20 -4.44 13.95
CA ARG A 424 -20.83 -3.68 12.77
C ARG A 424 -20.31 -2.30 13.17
N PRO A 425 -19.34 -1.76 12.44
CA PRO A 425 -18.90 -0.39 12.59
C PRO A 425 -19.92 0.59 12.01
N ALA A 426 -20.31 1.58 12.81
CA ALA A 426 -20.93 2.82 12.38
C ALA A 426 -19.89 3.90 12.08
N ALA A 427 -20.35 5.07 11.62
CA ALA A 427 -19.51 6.25 11.43
C ALA A 427 -18.77 6.63 12.73
N GLY A 428 -17.55 7.15 12.58
CA GLY A 428 -16.70 7.60 13.69
C GLY A 428 -15.86 8.82 13.29
N PRO A 429 -15.12 9.43 14.21
CA PRO A 429 -14.33 10.62 13.92
C PRO A 429 -13.11 10.31 13.05
N GLY A 430 -12.73 11.28 12.21
CA GLY A 430 -11.45 11.27 11.48
C GLY A 430 -11.41 10.42 10.21
N TRP A 431 -10.21 10.31 9.62
CA TRP A 431 -9.96 9.43 8.48
C TRP A 431 -10.16 7.97 8.90
N TYR A 432 -10.93 7.24 8.09
CA TYR A 432 -11.29 5.86 8.35
C TYR A 432 -11.98 5.66 9.71
N GLY A 433 -12.69 6.70 10.17
CA GLY A 433 -13.39 6.70 11.44
C GLY A 433 -14.42 5.57 11.52
N LYS A 434 -14.46 4.90 12.67
CA LYS A 434 -15.40 3.80 12.92
C LYS A 434 -15.78 3.72 14.39
N THR A 435 -17.04 3.41 14.66
CA THR A 435 -17.56 3.12 16.01
C THR A 435 -18.20 1.75 16.03
N ILE A 436 -17.67 0.82 16.80
CA ILE A 436 -18.26 -0.49 17.05
C ILE A 436 -18.89 -0.42 18.44
N ASP A 437 -20.19 -0.16 18.47
CA ASP A 437 -20.94 0.04 19.72
C ASP A 437 -21.28 -1.29 20.42
N ASP A 438 -21.92 -1.21 21.59
CA ASP A 438 -22.26 -2.38 22.40
C ASP A 438 -23.53 -3.12 21.93
N ARG A 439 -24.06 -2.78 20.75
CA ARG A 439 -25.24 -3.43 20.20
C ARG A 439 -24.85 -4.30 19.00
N PHE A 440 -25.05 -5.61 19.13
CA PHE A 440 -24.91 -6.49 17.98
C PHE A 440 -25.99 -6.23 16.94
N ASP A 441 -25.63 -6.39 15.66
CA ASP A 441 -26.50 -6.17 14.51
C ASP A 441 -27.09 -7.46 13.96
N LEU A 442 -26.32 -8.56 14.04
CA LEU A 442 -26.73 -9.89 13.58
C LEU A 442 -26.42 -10.93 14.67
N GLU A 443 -27.26 -11.95 14.75
CA GLU A 443 -27.07 -13.08 15.66
C GLU A 443 -27.41 -14.39 14.93
N PHE A 444 -26.53 -15.38 15.11
CA PHE A 444 -26.64 -16.70 14.50
C PHE A 444 -26.40 -17.79 15.55
N THR A 445 -26.84 -19.00 15.22
CA THR A 445 -26.45 -20.22 15.95
C THR A 445 -25.80 -21.16 14.96
N SER A 446 -24.62 -21.68 15.28
CA SER A 446 -23.91 -22.58 14.38
C SER A 446 -24.61 -23.95 14.27
N ASP A 447 -24.56 -24.53 13.08
CA ASP A 447 -25.16 -25.84 12.79
C ASP A 447 -24.32 -27.01 13.33
N ALA A 448 -24.68 -28.24 12.91
CA ALA A 448 -23.98 -29.46 13.32
C ALA A 448 -22.50 -29.51 12.89
N ASP A 449 -22.14 -28.81 11.81
CA ASP A 449 -20.77 -28.70 11.29
C ASP A 449 -20.05 -27.46 11.84
N GLY A 450 -20.66 -26.76 12.80
CA GLY A 450 -20.14 -25.52 13.38
C GLY A 450 -20.22 -24.35 12.41
N ARG A 451 -21.11 -24.39 11.41
CA ARG A 451 -21.25 -23.33 10.40
C ARG A 451 -22.36 -22.34 10.70
N VAL A 452 -22.13 -21.09 10.35
CA VAL A 452 -23.16 -20.07 10.17
C VAL A 452 -23.14 -19.56 8.73
N LEU A 453 -24.33 -19.34 8.17
CA LEU A 453 -24.50 -18.75 6.86
C LEU A 453 -24.74 -17.25 7.01
N MET A 454 -23.72 -16.46 6.72
CA MET A 454 -23.81 -15.00 6.72
C MET A 454 -24.33 -14.48 5.37
N PRO A 455 -25.02 -13.31 5.36
CA PRO A 455 -25.48 -12.69 4.13
C PRO A 455 -24.31 -12.25 3.24
N ARG A 456 -24.64 -11.76 2.04
CA ARG A 456 -23.65 -11.17 1.11
C ARG A 456 -22.80 -10.09 1.78
N ASN A 457 -23.43 -9.18 2.52
CA ASN A 457 -22.76 -8.13 3.27
C ASN A 457 -23.09 -8.22 4.77
N PRO A 458 -22.28 -8.91 5.58
CA PRO A 458 -22.45 -8.93 7.03
C PRO A 458 -21.89 -7.68 7.72
N PHE A 459 -21.11 -6.84 7.03
CA PHE A 459 -20.40 -5.70 7.62
C PHE A 459 -21.25 -4.43 7.71
N ALA A 460 -22.23 -4.25 6.81
CA ALA A 460 -23.10 -3.08 6.77
C ALA A 460 -24.46 -3.41 6.13
N ASP A 461 -25.48 -2.60 6.42
CA ASP A 461 -26.76 -2.65 5.70
C ASP A 461 -26.67 -2.07 4.28
N GLY A 462 -25.73 -1.14 4.08
CA GLY A 462 -25.44 -0.49 2.81
C GLY A 462 -24.16 -1.01 2.14
N PRO A 463 -23.57 -0.23 1.22
CA PRO A 463 -22.28 -0.57 0.64
C PRO A 463 -21.16 -0.47 1.69
N ILE A 464 -20.06 -1.17 1.40
CA ILE A 464 -18.80 -0.95 2.10
C ILE A 464 -18.26 0.42 1.69
N GLN A 465 -17.86 1.21 2.69
CA GLN A 465 -17.30 2.55 2.58
C GLN A 465 -15.97 2.60 3.33
N HIS A 466 -15.04 3.39 2.80
CA HIS A 466 -13.68 3.50 3.33
C HIS A 466 -13.16 4.92 3.06
N THR A 467 -13.51 5.87 3.93
CA THR A 467 -13.24 7.30 3.72
C THR A 467 -13.29 8.08 5.04
N TYR A 468 -13.22 9.40 4.98
CA TYR A 468 -13.37 10.27 6.14
C TYR A 468 -14.73 10.08 6.81
N GLY A 469 -14.71 9.85 8.13
CA GLY A 469 -15.90 9.68 8.94
C GLY A 469 -16.50 8.27 8.93
N ILE A 470 -16.07 7.39 8.02
CA ILE A 470 -16.61 6.03 7.93
C ILE A 470 -15.63 5.04 7.28
N ALA A 471 -15.33 3.95 7.99
CA ALA A 471 -14.68 2.77 7.42
C ALA A 471 -15.32 1.50 7.98
N ASN A 472 -16.29 0.97 7.22
CA ASN A 472 -17.17 -0.10 7.69
C ASN A 472 -16.81 -1.51 7.20
N GLY A 473 -15.62 -1.68 6.61
CA GLY A 473 -15.14 -2.96 6.06
C GLY A 473 -14.49 -3.91 7.09
N ILE A 474 -14.73 -3.72 8.38
CA ILE A 474 -14.24 -4.61 9.44
C ILE A 474 -15.32 -4.81 10.49
N MET A 475 -15.60 -6.05 10.90
CA MET A 475 -16.60 -6.38 11.92
C MET A 475 -15.97 -7.12 13.09
N VAL A 476 -16.62 -7.05 14.25
CA VAL A 476 -16.28 -7.86 15.43
C VAL A 476 -17.28 -9.00 15.56
N LEU A 477 -16.77 -10.21 15.69
CA LEU A 477 -17.53 -11.41 15.99
C LEU A 477 -17.36 -11.74 17.47
N ARG A 478 -18.48 -11.79 18.21
CA ARG A 478 -18.54 -12.41 19.54
C ARG A 478 -19.09 -13.81 19.39
N VAL A 479 -18.28 -14.82 19.67
CA VAL A 479 -18.68 -16.23 19.61
C VAL A 479 -18.77 -16.77 21.02
N GLN A 480 -19.89 -17.41 21.37
CA GLN A 480 -20.11 -18.03 22.66
C GLN A 480 -20.49 -19.50 22.50
N HIS A 481 -19.80 -20.39 23.18
CA HIS A 481 -20.08 -21.83 23.16
C HIS A 481 -19.64 -22.47 24.49
N ALA A 482 -20.49 -23.33 25.05
CA ALA A 482 -20.23 -24.04 26.31
C ALA A 482 -19.72 -23.13 27.46
N GLY A 483 -20.31 -21.94 27.60
CA GLY A 483 -19.95 -20.98 28.66
C GLY A 483 -18.71 -20.12 28.38
N ARG A 484 -18.00 -20.33 27.27
CA ARG A 484 -16.83 -19.54 26.86
C ARG A 484 -17.19 -18.51 25.80
N ILE A 485 -16.43 -17.43 25.76
CA ILE A 485 -16.62 -16.29 24.86
C ILE A 485 -15.30 -15.98 24.15
N TRP A 486 -15.37 -15.73 22.85
CA TRP A 486 -14.27 -15.27 22.02
C TRP A 486 -14.68 -14.03 21.24
N TYR A 487 -13.80 -13.06 21.16
CA TYR A 487 -13.92 -11.93 20.24
C TYR A 487 -12.92 -12.09 19.08
N ARG A 488 -13.38 -11.88 17.85
CA ARG A 488 -12.55 -11.97 16.62
C ARG A 488 -12.87 -10.82 15.68
N PHE A 489 -11.84 -10.26 15.07
CA PHE A 489 -12.01 -9.34 13.95
C PHE A 489 -12.12 -10.12 12.64
N GLN A 490 -12.99 -9.63 11.76
CA GLN A 490 -13.11 -10.11 10.39
C GLN A 490 -13.10 -8.92 9.45
N GLU A 491 -12.22 -8.95 8.45
CA GLU A 491 -12.12 -7.92 7.42
C GLU A 491 -12.89 -8.30 6.16
N VAL A 492 -13.33 -7.29 5.42
CA VAL A 492 -13.90 -7.42 4.07
C VAL A 492 -12.89 -7.96 3.06
N THR A 493 -11.59 -7.75 3.32
CA THR A 493 -10.49 -8.15 2.44
C THR A 493 -10.53 -9.66 2.11
N ASP A 494 -10.88 -10.51 3.08
CA ASP A 494 -11.06 -11.95 2.86
C ASP A 494 -12.21 -12.26 1.88
N PHE A 495 -13.30 -11.49 1.91
CA PHE A 495 -14.45 -11.68 1.02
C PHE A 495 -14.10 -11.30 -0.41
N ASN A 496 -13.42 -10.16 -0.56
CA ASN A 496 -12.94 -9.70 -1.85
C ASN A 496 -11.97 -10.71 -2.46
N ILE A 497 -11.01 -11.22 -1.67
CA ILE A 497 -10.09 -12.27 -2.11
C ILE A 497 -10.84 -13.52 -2.58
N GLN A 498 -11.84 -13.99 -1.84
CA GLN A 498 -12.65 -15.13 -2.27
C GLN A 498 -13.40 -14.84 -3.58
N TYR A 499 -13.99 -13.65 -3.69
CA TYR A 499 -14.67 -13.23 -4.92
C TYR A 499 -13.72 -13.23 -6.12
N TRP A 500 -12.51 -12.69 -5.97
CA TRP A 500 -11.49 -12.65 -7.02
C TRP A 500 -10.92 -14.03 -7.37
N ARG A 501 -10.94 -14.98 -6.43
CA ARG A 501 -10.65 -16.41 -6.71
C ARG A 501 -11.78 -17.14 -7.45
N GLY A 502 -12.89 -16.44 -7.76
CA GLY A 502 -14.04 -16.98 -8.49
C GLY A 502 -15.17 -17.51 -7.61
N ASN A 503 -15.02 -17.47 -6.28
CA ASN A 503 -16.02 -17.92 -5.32
C ASN A 503 -17.12 -16.86 -5.12
N THR A 504 -17.80 -16.50 -6.21
CA THR A 504 -18.77 -15.39 -6.24
C THR A 504 -20.15 -15.74 -5.68
N GLN A 505 -20.51 -17.03 -5.66
CA GLN A 505 -21.78 -17.52 -5.10
C GLN A 505 -21.63 -17.96 -3.65
N ASP A 506 -20.64 -18.82 -3.38
CA ASP A 506 -20.37 -19.39 -2.07
C ASP A 506 -18.90 -19.24 -1.74
N ALA A 507 -18.62 -18.64 -0.60
CA ALA A 507 -17.27 -18.58 -0.04
C ALA A 507 -17.25 -19.20 1.36
N TYR A 508 -16.12 -19.79 1.72
CA TYR A 508 -15.95 -20.56 2.95
C TYR A 508 -14.79 -20.01 3.76
N TYR A 509 -15.04 -19.78 5.05
CA TYR A 509 -14.10 -19.22 6.00
C TYR A 509 -14.07 -20.14 7.22
N THR A 510 -12.89 -20.38 7.79
CA THR A 510 -12.75 -21.15 9.04
C THR A 510 -12.07 -20.30 10.08
N LEU A 511 -12.70 -20.13 11.23
CA LEU A 511 -12.13 -19.46 12.39
C LEU A 511 -11.86 -20.50 13.47
N VAL A 512 -10.59 -20.63 13.81
CA VAL A 512 -10.17 -21.44 14.95
C VAL A 512 -10.43 -20.64 16.23
N LEU A 513 -11.22 -21.24 17.11
CA LEU A 513 -11.61 -20.75 18.41
C LEU A 513 -11.01 -21.71 19.43
N PRO A 514 -9.71 -21.60 19.73
CA PRO A 514 -9.03 -22.49 20.67
C PRO A 514 -9.85 -22.68 21.94
N GLY A 515 -9.87 -23.92 22.44
CA GLY A 515 -10.37 -24.24 23.76
C GLY A 515 -10.05 -25.70 24.14
N PRO A 516 -9.68 -25.97 25.40
CA PRO A 516 -9.59 -25.06 26.55
C PRO A 516 -8.30 -24.23 26.63
N ASN A 517 -8.43 -22.93 26.95
CA ASN A 517 -7.45 -22.31 27.84
C ASN A 517 -7.59 -23.05 29.17
N VAL A 518 -6.81 -24.11 29.35
CA VAL A 518 -6.42 -24.50 30.70
C VAL A 518 -5.68 -23.27 31.21
N ILE A 519 -6.14 -22.66 32.30
CA ILE A 519 -5.29 -21.66 32.95
C ILE A 519 -4.00 -22.42 33.26
N PRO A 520 -2.83 -22.02 32.77
CA PRO A 520 -1.63 -22.84 32.89
C PRO A 520 -1.44 -23.24 34.35
N GLY A 521 -1.45 -24.55 34.62
CA GLY A 521 -1.46 -25.05 35.99
C GLY A 521 -2.81 -25.21 36.68
N ASP A 522 -3.96 -25.15 36.00
CA ASP A 522 -5.31 -25.50 36.51
C ASP A 522 -5.66 -26.92 36.04
N PHE A 523 -5.07 -27.92 36.68
CA PHE A 523 -5.10 -29.31 36.21
C PHE A 523 -6.43 -30.01 36.54
N ASP A 524 -7.12 -29.56 37.58
CA ASP A 524 -8.44 -30.08 37.93
C ASP A 524 -9.61 -29.32 37.27
N LEU A 525 -9.28 -28.30 36.46
CA LEU A 525 -10.19 -27.49 35.63
C LEU A 525 -11.26 -26.77 36.44
N ASN A 526 -10.95 -26.38 37.67
CA ASN A 526 -11.88 -25.66 38.55
C ASN A 526 -11.82 -24.13 38.36
N GLY A 527 -10.93 -23.63 37.50
CA GLY A 527 -10.75 -22.21 37.19
C GLY A 527 -9.80 -21.49 38.14
N LYS A 528 -9.00 -22.22 38.92
CA LYS A 528 -8.05 -21.69 39.90
C LYS A 528 -6.76 -22.49 39.84
N VAL A 529 -5.65 -21.82 40.10
CA VAL A 529 -4.35 -22.48 40.25
C VAL A 529 -3.97 -22.40 41.72
N ASN A 530 -4.00 -23.54 42.42
CA ASN A 530 -3.85 -23.60 43.87
C ASN A 530 -3.07 -24.84 44.34
N VAL A 531 -3.22 -25.21 45.61
CA VAL A 531 -2.49 -26.34 46.22
C VAL A 531 -2.84 -27.70 45.61
N TYR A 532 -4.06 -27.90 45.12
CA TYR A 532 -4.45 -29.14 44.46
C TYR A 532 -3.71 -29.32 43.14
N ASP A 533 -3.59 -28.24 42.37
CA ASP A 533 -2.84 -28.24 41.12
C ASP A 533 -1.33 -28.33 41.35
N PHE A 534 -0.83 -27.69 42.41
CA PHE A 534 0.58 -27.79 42.78
C PHE A 534 0.98 -29.23 43.13
N ASN A 535 0.10 -29.98 43.81
CA ASN A 535 0.35 -31.38 44.12
C ASN A 535 0.42 -32.23 42.84
N HIS A 536 -0.48 -32.01 41.87
CA HIS A 536 -0.42 -32.66 40.56
C HIS A 536 0.89 -32.34 39.83
N PHE A 537 1.30 -31.07 39.79
CA PHE A 537 2.58 -30.67 39.21
C PHE A 537 3.77 -31.37 39.88
N VAL A 538 3.78 -31.47 41.21
CA VAL A 538 4.85 -32.14 41.96
C VAL A 538 4.89 -33.66 41.69
N ASP A 539 3.73 -34.28 41.50
CA ASP A 539 3.62 -35.70 41.16
C ASP A 539 4.08 -35.96 39.71
N CYS A 540 3.88 -34.99 38.82
CA CYS A 540 4.21 -35.08 37.39
C CYS A 540 5.59 -34.53 37.00
N ARG A 541 6.27 -33.80 37.89
CA ARG A 541 7.57 -33.21 37.61
C ARG A 541 8.56 -34.24 37.07
N SER A 542 9.20 -33.90 35.97
CA SER A 542 10.40 -34.57 35.50
C SER A 542 11.62 -33.68 35.81
N GLY A 543 12.72 -33.87 35.09
CA GLY A 543 13.83 -32.92 35.10
C GLY A 543 14.11 -32.50 33.66
N ALA A 544 14.90 -31.44 33.49
CA ALA A 544 15.31 -30.95 32.18
C ALA A 544 15.82 -32.09 31.26
N ASP A 545 15.33 -32.11 30.03
CA ASP A 545 15.54 -33.12 28.99
C ASP A 545 15.06 -34.55 29.38
N VAL A 546 14.24 -34.70 30.42
CA VAL A 546 13.66 -35.98 30.84
C VAL A 546 12.20 -36.06 30.43
N ALA A 547 11.96 -36.71 29.29
CA ALA A 547 10.63 -36.86 28.72
C ALA A 547 9.60 -37.45 29.71
N ILE A 548 8.40 -36.86 29.72
CA ILE A 548 7.26 -37.38 30.47
C ILE A 548 6.86 -38.76 29.90
N VAL A 549 6.82 -39.77 30.77
CA VAL A 549 6.47 -41.16 30.39
C VAL A 549 5.08 -41.59 30.84
N ASP A 550 4.47 -40.86 31.78
CA ASP A 550 3.10 -41.09 32.24
C ASP A 550 2.12 -40.24 31.42
N PRO A 551 1.19 -40.86 30.66
CA PRO A 551 0.17 -40.12 29.92
C PRO A 551 -0.73 -39.24 30.79
N GLY A 552 -0.84 -39.52 32.10
CA GLY A 552 -1.57 -38.69 33.06
C GLY A 552 -0.87 -37.39 33.46
N CYS A 553 0.36 -37.18 33.00
CA CYS A 553 1.22 -36.04 33.36
C CYS A 553 1.57 -35.14 32.18
N THR A 554 1.04 -35.41 30.98
CA THR A 554 1.30 -34.60 29.78
C THR A 554 0.75 -33.19 29.87
N ASP A 555 -0.15 -32.93 30.82
CA ASP A 555 -0.71 -31.61 31.10
C ASP A 555 0.22 -30.72 31.93
N ALA A 556 1.24 -31.30 32.60
CA ALA A 556 2.23 -30.58 33.40
C ALA A 556 3.36 -29.93 32.57
N ASP A 557 3.46 -30.27 31.27
CA ASP A 557 4.30 -29.61 30.26
C ASP A 557 3.59 -28.31 29.81
N LEU A 558 3.95 -27.20 30.44
CA LEU A 558 3.31 -25.89 30.26
C LEU A 558 4.02 -25.02 29.22
N ASP A 559 5.29 -25.30 28.88
CA ASP A 559 6.05 -24.58 27.84
C ASP A 559 6.23 -25.35 26.51
N PHE A 560 5.75 -26.60 26.46
CA PHE A 560 5.65 -27.49 25.31
C PHE A 560 6.99 -28.06 24.80
N ASP A 561 7.93 -28.35 25.69
CA ASP A 561 9.23 -28.94 25.36
C ASP A 561 9.35 -30.46 25.62
N ALA A 562 8.25 -31.09 26.04
CA ALA A 562 8.07 -32.52 26.34
C ALA A 562 8.64 -33.01 27.67
N ASP A 563 9.07 -32.11 28.55
CA ASP A 563 9.36 -32.40 29.95
C ASP A 563 8.51 -31.53 30.92
N ALA A 564 8.70 -31.68 32.23
CA ALA A 564 7.97 -30.93 33.26
C ALA A 564 8.96 -30.47 34.33
N ASP A 565 9.62 -29.34 34.10
CA ASP A 565 10.80 -28.90 34.83
C ASP A 565 10.66 -27.51 35.49
N GLN A 566 11.77 -26.80 35.69
CA GLN A 566 11.77 -25.47 36.30
C GLN A 566 11.14 -24.38 35.41
N SER A 567 11.14 -24.56 34.10
CA SER A 567 10.54 -23.65 33.12
C SER A 567 9.02 -23.68 33.24
N ASP A 568 8.44 -24.88 33.31
CA ASP A 568 7.01 -25.10 33.57
C ASP A 568 6.60 -24.61 34.94
N PHE A 569 7.42 -24.88 35.96
CA PHE A 569 7.16 -24.38 37.30
C PHE A 569 7.13 -22.85 37.32
N GLY A 570 7.97 -22.20 36.53
CA GLY A 570 7.96 -20.76 36.35
C GLY A 570 6.64 -20.24 35.76
N ILE A 571 6.02 -20.98 34.84
CA ILE A 571 4.68 -20.67 34.28
C ILE A 571 3.60 -20.90 35.35
N PHE A 572 3.61 -22.06 36.02
CA PHE A 572 2.68 -22.38 37.11
C PHE A 572 2.66 -21.30 38.20
N GLN A 573 3.84 -20.81 38.61
CA GLN A 573 3.96 -19.75 39.63
C GLN A 573 3.33 -18.42 39.22
N ARG A 574 3.37 -18.06 37.93
CA ARG A 574 2.73 -16.83 37.44
C ARG A 574 1.21 -16.94 37.47
N CYS A 575 0.70 -18.16 37.36
CA CYS A 575 -0.72 -18.46 37.35
C CYS A 575 -1.33 -18.69 38.72
N LEU A 576 -0.51 -18.93 39.75
CA LEU A 576 -0.94 -19.22 41.12
C LEU A 576 -1.85 -18.11 41.69
N SER A 577 -3.13 -18.43 41.84
CA SER A 577 -4.17 -17.52 42.31
C SER A 577 -4.72 -17.88 43.69
N GLY A 578 -4.39 -19.07 44.20
CA GLY A 578 -4.98 -19.62 45.42
C GLY A 578 -6.48 -19.86 45.25
N ASP A 579 -7.29 -19.44 46.23
CA ASP A 579 -8.75 -19.67 46.17
C ASP A 579 -9.50 -18.69 45.24
N GLN A 580 -8.80 -17.72 44.63
CA GLN A 580 -9.36 -16.79 43.66
C GLN A 580 -9.31 -17.36 42.23
N PRO A 581 -10.19 -16.92 41.31
CA PRO A 581 -10.06 -17.25 39.89
C PRO A 581 -8.68 -16.85 39.36
N ALA A 582 -8.01 -17.76 38.65
CA ALA A 582 -6.71 -17.48 38.06
C ALA A 582 -6.84 -16.67 36.76
N ASP A 583 -5.82 -15.87 36.45
CA ASP A 583 -5.77 -15.09 35.22
C ASP A 583 -5.49 -16.04 34.04
N PRO A 584 -6.39 -16.21 33.06
CA PRO A 584 -6.15 -17.09 31.91
C PRO A 584 -4.98 -16.65 31.02
N ALA A 585 -4.41 -15.45 31.23
CA ALA A 585 -3.27 -14.90 30.51
C ALA A 585 -1.96 -14.88 31.33
N CYS A 586 -1.88 -15.63 32.42
CA CYS A 586 -0.72 -15.67 33.32
C CYS A 586 0.58 -16.29 32.74
N GLN A 587 0.63 -16.64 31.46
CA GLN A 587 1.84 -17.17 30.80
C GLN A 587 2.89 -16.10 30.56
#